data_AF-A0A420MG05-F1
#
_entry.id   AF-A0A420MG05-F1
#
_cell.length_a   1.000
_cell.length_b   1.000
_cell.length_c   1.000
_cell.angle_alpha   90.00
_cell.angle_beta   90.00
_cell.angle_gamma   90.00
#
_symmetry.space_group_name_H-M   'P 1'
#
loop_
_entity.id
_entity.type
_entity.pdbx_description
1 polymer ?
#
loop_
_entity_poly.entity_id
_entity_poly.type
_entity_poly.pdbx_seq_one_letter_code
_entity_poly.pdbx_strand_id
1 'polypeptide(L)'
;MTAFFHAGPLTMPVNDVPGYLETEKLTSKNARDIPKRNLLLPSLGGGDWSWFQPYAEDQVAEGGDEDPQAVYNAFGIEKKGDLIKPAFQDGPYAAVEGFLQLRNPIVAPSNPQNA
;
A
#
# COMPACT_ATOMS: atom_id res chain seq x y z
N MET A 1 16.88 8.75 -3.02
CA MET A 1 15.68 9.44 -3.59
C MET A 1 14.44 9.01 -2.81
N THR A 2 13.49 9.90 -2.53
CA THR A 2 12.15 9.58 -1.98
C THR A 2 11.13 9.59 -3.11
N ALA A 3 10.13 8.72 -3.06
CA ALA A 3 9.11 8.61 -4.11
C ALA A 3 7.71 8.49 -3.48
N PHE A 4 6.74 9.16 -4.09
CA PHE A 4 5.33 9.09 -3.77
C PHE A 4 4.52 9.17 -5.06
N PHE A 5 3.63 8.22 -5.29
CA PHE A 5 2.83 8.18 -6.51
C PHE A 5 1.44 7.61 -6.26
N HIS A 6 0.47 8.06 -7.05
CA HIS A 6 -0.78 7.36 -7.22
C HIS A 6 -0.53 6.09 -8.03
N ALA A 7 -1.18 5.00 -7.64
CA ALA A 7 -0.94 3.68 -8.21
C ALA A 7 -2.24 2.91 -8.38
N GLY A 8 -2.41 2.30 -9.54
CA GLY A 8 -3.58 1.51 -9.90
C GLY A 8 -4.17 1.91 -11.25
N PRO A 9 -5.22 1.20 -11.70
CA PRO A 9 -5.85 0.05 -11.01
C PRO A 9 -4.96 -1.20 -11.03
N LEU A 10 -4.83 -1.86 -9.87
CA LEU A 10 -4.18 -3.16 -9.72
C LEU A 10 -5.25 -4.23 -9.48
N THR A 11 -5.22 -5.30 -10.28
CA THR A 11 -6.18 -6.40 -10.14
C THR A 11 -5.69 -7.42 -9.12
N MET A 12 -6.55 -7.77 -8.16
CA MET A 12 -6.29 -8.84 -7.20
C MET A 12 -7.56 -9.65 -6.89
N PRO A 13 -7.44 -10.93 -6.49
CA PRO A 13 -8.59 -11.71 -6.03
C PRO A 13 -9.31 -10.98 -4.89
N VAL A 14 -10.64 -10.99 -4.88
CA VAL A 14 -11.43 -10.29 -3.85
C VAL A 14 -11.07 -10.74 -2.44
N ASN A 15 -10.72 -12.02 -2.26
CA ASN A 15 -10.31 -12.58 -0.97
C ASN A 15 -8.98 -12.03 -0.45
N ASP A 16 -8.16 -11.46 -1.33
CA ASP A 16 -6.86 -10.88 -1.00
C ASP A 16 -6.97 -9.36 -0.78
N VAL A 17 -8.13 -8.74 -1.06
CA VAL A 17 -8.39 -7.33 -0.75
C VAL A 17 -8.59 -7.19 0.76
N PRO A 18 -7.71 -6.46 1.47
CA PRO A 18 -7.82 -6.33 2.92
C PRO A 18 -9.01 -5.42 3.28
N GLY A 19 -9.82 -5.84 4.24
CA GLY A 19 -10.77 -4.95 4.91
C GLY A 19 -10.08 -3.87 5.75
N TYR A 20 -10.81 -2.79 6.01
CA TYR A 20 -10.36 -1.68 6.85
C TYR A 20 -10.11 -2.13 8.29
N LEU A 21 -9.02 -1.64 8.89
CA LEU A 21 -8.71 -1.80 10.31
C LEU A 21 -8.43 -0.44 10.95
N GLU A 22 -9.27 -0.05 11.91
CA GLU A 22 -9.09 1.21 12.66
C GLU A 22 -7.72 1.31 13.35
N THR A 23 -7.21 0.18 13.86
CA THR A 23 -5.90 0.10 14.52
C THR A 23 -4.71 0.40 13.62
N GLU A 24 -4.91 0.38 12.30
CA GLU A 24 -3.88 0.64 11.29
C GLU A 24 -4.19 1.90 10.47
N LYS A 25 -5.09 2.76 10.95
CA LYS A 25 -5.40 4.04 10.30
C LYS A 25 -4.09 4.82 10.08
N LEU A 26 -3.88 5.25 8.84
CA LEU A 26 -2.72 6.01 8.43
C LEU A 26 -2.78 7.40 9.08
N THR A 27 -1.67 7.79 9.69
CA THR A 27 -1.45 9.09 10.29
C THR A 27 -0.08 9.60 9.87
N SER A 28 0.16 10.90 10.01
CA SER A 28 1.48 11.47 9.72
C SER A 28 2.60 10.87 10.59
N LYS A 29 2.25 10.26 11.74
CA LYS A 29 3.20 9.62 12.65
C LYS A 29 3.65 8.24 12.16
N ASN A 30 2.71 7.44 11.65
CA ASN A 30 2.99 6.05 11.25
C ASN A 30 3.26 5.86 9.75
N ALA A 31 3.17 6.91 8.94
CA ALA A 31 3.37 6.85 7.49
C ALA A 31 4.75 6.33 7.04
N ARG A 32 5.76 6.31 7.92
CA ARG A 32 7.11 5.78 7.65
C ARG A 32 7.41 4.48 8.38
N ASP A 33 6.52 4.04 9.24
CA ASP A 33 6.70 2.81 10.01
C ASP A 33 6.64 1.59 9.09
N ILE A 34 7.18 0.46 9.53
CA ILE A 34 7.03 -0.81 8.82
C ILE A 34 5.56 -1.24 8.98
N PRO A 35 4.79 -1.39 7.89
CA PRO A 35 3.42 -1.88 7.99
C PRO A 35 3.37 -3.29 8.58
N LYS A 36 2.33 -3.57 9.36
CA LYS A 36 2.16 -4.87 10.03
C LYS A 36 1.63 -5.96 9.11
N ARG A 37 0.98 -5.56 8.02
CA ARG A 37 0.34 -6.44 7.03
C ARG A 37 0.90 -6.14 5.66
N ASN A 38 1.09 -7.19 4.86
CA ASN A 38 1.49 -7.07 3.47
C ASN A 38 0.27 -7.23 2.56
N LEU A 39 0.28 -6.49 1.46
CA LEU A 39 -0.56 -6.76 0.30
C LEU A 39 0.19 -7.66 -0.67
N LEU A 40 -0.55 -8.55 -1.31
CA LEU A 40 -0.07 -9.44 -2.36
C LEU A 40 0.07 -8.71 -3.71
N LEU A 41 0.72 -7.55 -3.69
CA LEU A 41 1.07 -6.82 -4.91
C LEU A 41 2.37 -7.38 -5.49
N PRO A 42 2.55 -7.32 -6.82
CA PRO A 42 3.83 -7.62 -7.43
C PRO A 42 4.95 -6.83 -6.75
N SER A 43 6.07 -7.50 -6.47
CA SER A 43 7.23 -6.83 -5.87
C SER A 43 7.63 -5.66 -6.74
N LEU A 44 7.57 -4.46 -6.16
CA LEU A 44 8.23 -3.31 -6.75
C LEU A 44 9.74 -3.51 -6.61
N GLY A 45 10.52 -2.84 -7.48
CA GLY A 45 11.98 -2.92 -7.44
C GLY A 45 12.59 -2.53 -6.09
N GLY A 46 13.91 -2.49 -6.00
CA GLY A 46 14.62 -2.21 -4.75
C GLY A 46 14.05 -1.02 -3.96
N GLY A 47 13.90 -1.19 -2.66
CA GLY A 47 13.35 -0.17 -1.76
C GLY A 47 12.34 -0.72 -0.75
N ASP A 48 12.05 0.08 0.27
CA ASP A 48 11.06 -0.21 1.30
C ASP A 48 9.75 0.51 0.97
N TRP A 49 8.91 -0.14 0.17
CA TRP A 49 7.64 0.41 -0.29
C TRP A 49 6.51 0.18 0.71
N SER A 50 5.55 1.10 0.71
CA SER A 50 4.27 0.96 1.39
C SER A 50 3.14 1.42 0.50
N TRP A 51 2.06 0.63 0.50
CA TRP A 51 0.81 0.91 -0.19
C TRP A 51 -0.19 1.51 0.79
N PHE A 52 -0.82 2.61 0.41
CA PHE A 52 -1.90 3.25 1.16
C PHE A 52 -3.22 3.00 0.43
N GLN A 53 -4.02 2.11 1.00
CA GLN A 53 -5.34 1.74 0.47
C GLN A 53 -6.39 2.72 1.02
N PRO A 54 -7.15 3.40 0.15
CA PRO A 54 -8.30 4.19 0.56
C PRO A 54 -9.48 3.29 0.94
N TYR A 55 -10.24 3.76 1.93
CA TYR A 55 -11.54 3.25 2.34
C TYR A 55 -12.49 4.44 2.50
N ALA A 56 -13.78 4.22 2.22
CA ALA A 56 -14.80 5.20 2.52
C ALA A 56 -14.92 5.38 4.04
N GLU A 57 -15.02 6.63 4.49
CA GLU A 57 -15.40 6.90 5.87
C GLU A 57 -16.91 6.69 6.02
N ASP A 58 -17.34 5.80 6.92
CA ASP A 58 -18.77 5.53 7.17
C ASP A 58 -19.48 6.72 7.83
N GLN A 59 -18.73 7.75 8.27
CA GLN A 59 -19.29 8.96 8.86
C GLN A 59 -19.62 9.99 7.77
N VAL A 60 -20.70 9.73 7.04
CA VAL A 60 -21.49 10.82 6.50
C VAL A 60 -22.09 11.52 7.72
N ALA A 61 -21.52 12.65 8.14
CA ALA A 61 -22.14 13.49 9.14
C ALA A 61 -23.57 13.78 8.65
N GLU A 62 -24.58 13.38 9.42
CA GLU A 62 -25.99 13.67 9.14
C GLU A 62 -26.14 15.19 8.95
N GLY A 63 -26.15 15.65 7.70
CA GLY A 63 -26.47 17.04 7.33
C GLY A 63 -25.34 17.95 6.84
N GLY A 64 -24.17 17.44 6.45
CA GLY A 64 -23.12 18.25 5.80
C GLY A 64 -22.93 17.92 4.31
N ASP A 65 -22.99 18.91 3.42
CA ASP A 65 -22.57 18.86 2.00
C ASP A 65 -21.03 18.70 1.87
N GLU A 66 -20.40 17.87 2.71
CA GLU A 66 -18.96 17.60 2.63
C GLU A 66 -18.74 16.28 1.89
N ASP A 67 -17.95 16.34 0.81
CA ASP A 67 -17.55 15.15 0.05
C ASP A 67 -16.92 14.11 1.01
N PRO A 68 -17.28 12.81 0.89
CA PRO A 68 -16.78 11.79 1.79
C PRO A 68 -15.25 11.73 1.74
N GLN A 69 -14.60 11.98 2.87
CA GLN A 69 -13.14 11.90 2.98
C GLN A 69 -12.69 10.43 3.02
N ALA A 70 -11.63 10.11 2.28
CA ALA A 70 -11.05 8.78 2.34
C ALA A 70 -10.18 8.63 3.60
N VAL A 71 -10.39 7.53 4.32
CA VAL A 71 -9.44 7.07 5.34
C VAL A 71 -8.52 6.02 4.73
N TYR A 72 -7.29 5.92 5.24
CA TYR A 72 -6.28 5.06 4.63
C TYR A 72 -5.74 4.05 5.63
N ASN A 73 -5.48 2.82 5.19
CA ASN A 73 -4.57 1.91 5.90
C ASN A 73 -3.25 1.76 5.13
N ALA A 74 -2.15 1.56 5.87
CA ALA A 74 -0.85 1.26 5.30
C ALA A 74 -0.58 -0.23 5.25
N PHE A 75 -0.09 -0.68 4.09
CA PHE A 75 0.30 -2.06 3.81
C PHE A 75 1.73 -2.11 3.29
N GLY A 76 2.46 -3.17 3.66
CA GLY A 76 3.70 -3.55 3.01
C GLY A 76 3.41 -4.18 1.67
N ILE A 77 4.44 -4.34 0.85
CA ILE A 77 4.34 -5.12 -0.39
C ILE A 77 5.00 -6.46 -0.13
N GLU A 78 4.29 -7.54 -0.46
CA GLU A 78 4.84 -8.87 -0.36
C GLU A 78 6.06 -9.01 -1.28
N LYS A 79 7.23 -9.27 -0.69
CA LYS A 79 8.51 -9.34 -1.43
C LYS A 79 8.66 -10.65 -2.18
N LYS A 80 7.93 -11.69 -1.76
CA LYS A 80 7.89 -12.99 -2.41
C LYS A 80 6.45 -13.29 -2.76
N GLY A 81 6.06 -13.05 -4.01
CA GLY A 81 4.82 -13.59 -4.52
C GLY A 81 4.77 -15.10 -4.27
N ASP A 82 3.57 -15.66 -4.12
CA ASP A 82 3.41 -17.11 -4.01
C ASP A 82 3.92 -17.75 -5.32
N LEU A 83 5.16 -18.25 -5.29
CA LEU A 83 5.80 -18.89 -6.45
C LEU A 83 5.08 -20.19 -6.87
N ILE A 84 4.19 -20.71 -6.02
CA ILE A 84 3.36 -21.88 -6.29
C ILE A 84 2.08 -21.48 -7.04
N LYS A 85 1.70 -20.19 -6.99
CA LYS A 85 0.53 -19.64 -7.70
C LYS A 85 0.89 -18.40 -8.54
N PRO A 86 1.80 -18.51 -9.52
CA PRO A 86 2.24 -17.37 -10.32
C PRO A 86 1.20 -16.93 -11.39
N ALA A 87 -0.05 -17.37 -11.30
CA ALA A 87 -1.09 -17.16 -12.29
C ALA A 87 -2.35 -16.56 -11.67
N PHE A 88 -3.22 -16.01 -12.52
CA PHE A 88 -4.56 -15.61 -12.12
C PHE A 88 -5.30 -16.83 -11.51
N GLN A 89 -5.74 -16.69 -10.26
CA GLN A 89 -6.65 -17.60 -9.58
C GLN A 89 -8.08 -17.50 -10.16
N ASP A 90 -8.94 -18.45 -9.85
CA ASP A 90 -10.36 -18.34 -10.18
C ASP A 90 -10.98 -17.12 -9.48
N GLY A 91 -11.82 -16.39 -10.20
CA GLY A 91 -12.41 -15.13 -9.74
C GLY A 91 -13.39 -15.30 -8.55
N PRO A 92 -13.90 -14.20 -7.97
CA PRO A 92 -13.90 -12.83 -8.51
C PRO A 92 -12.64 -11.99 -8.22
N TYR A 93 -12.43 -10.96 -9.03
CA TYR A 93 -11.34 -9.99 -8.90
C TYR A 93 -11.87 -8.59 -8.59
N ALA A 94 -11.08 -7.83 -7.84
CA ALA A 94 -11.27 -6.40 -7.63
C ALA A 94 -10.11 -5.61 -8.25
N ALA A 95 -10.43 -4.42 -8.75
CA ALA A 95 -9.44 -3.41 -9.10
C ALA A 95 -9.26 -2.49 -7.87
N VAL A 96 -8.04 -2.40 -7.35
CA VAL A 96 -7.69 -1.50 -6.25
C VAL A 96 -6.81 -0.36 -6.76
N GLU A 97 -7.07 0.83 -6.26
CA GLU A 97 -6.28 2.04 -6.48
C GLU A 97 -5.84 2.60 -5.13
N GLY A 98 -4.68 3.25 -5.09
CA GLY A 98 -4.12 3.76 -3.86
C GLY A 98 -2.84 4.56 -4.10
N PHE A 99 -2.06 4.73 -3.05
CA PHE A 99 -0.80 5.45 -3.13
C PHE A 99 0.38 4.56 -2.75
N LEU A 100 1.51 4.78 -3.37
CA LEU A 100 2.76 4.11 -3.05
C LEU A 100 3.77 5.12 -2.53
N GLN A 101 4.33 4.82 -1.36
CA GLN A 101 5.37 5.62 -0.73
C GLN A 101 6.62 4.78 -0.52
N LEU A 102 7.77 5.33 -0.94
CA LEU A 102 9.07 4.80 -0.54
C LEU A 102 9.39 5.31 0.87
N ARG A 103 9.40 4.42 1.86
CA ARG A 103 9.61 4.79 3.28
C ARG A 103 11.01 5.32 3.55
N ASN A 104 12.01 4.71 2.93
CA ASN A 104 13.42 5.05 3.10
C ASN A 104 14.04 5.47 1.77
N PRO A 105 14.79 6.59 1.71
CA PRO A 105 15.47 6.96 0.48
C PRO A 105 16.43 5.87 0.02
N ILE A 106 16.38 5.50 -1.25
CA ILE A 106 17.42 4.64 -1.84
C ILE A 106 18.70 5.48 -1.92
N VAL A 107 19.72 5.07 -1.17
CA VAL A 107 21.08 5.63 -1.21
C VAL A 107 21.96 4.65 -1.98
N ALA A 108 22.73 5.16 -2.95
CA ALA A 108 23.75 4.37 -3.62
C ALA A 108 24.83 3.95 -2.59
N PRO A 109 25.38 2.74 -2.67
CA PRO A 109 26.48 2.34 -1.78
C PRO A 109 27.66 3.30 -2.00
N SER A 110 28.08 3.99 -0.95
CA SER A 110 29.34 4.73 -0.94
C SER A 110 30.47 3.71 -0.99
N ASN A 111 31.22 3.68 -2.09
CA ASN A 111 32.41 2.83 -2.21
C ASN A 111 33.47 3.31 -1.19
N PRO A 112 33.80 2.54 -0.13
CA PRO A 112 34.70 3.01 0.92
C PRO A 112 36.19 2.87 0.56
N GLN A 113 36.56 2.75 -0.72
CA GLN A 113 37.94 2.47 -1.13
C GLN A 113 38.82 3.70 -1.45
N ASN A 114 38.32 4.93 -1.29
CA ASN A 114 39.12 6.15 -1.53
C ASN A 114 38.96 7.17 -0.39
N ALA A 115 39.39 6.83 0.82
CA ALA A 115 39.59 7.78 1.91
C ALA A 115 40.98 7.56 2.53
#